data_AF-A0PFW8-F1
#
_entry.id   AF-A0PFW8-F1
#
_cell.length_a   1.000
_cell.length_b   1.000
_cell.length_c   1.000
_cell.angle_alpha   90.00
_cell.angle_beta   90.00
_cell.angle_gamma   90.00
#
_symmetry.space_group_name_H-M   'P 1'
#
loop_
_entity.id
_entity.type
_entity.pdbx_description
1 polymer ?
#
loop_
_entity_poly.entity_id
_entity_poly.type
_entity_poly.pdbx_seq_one_letter_code
_entity_poly.pdbx_strand_id
1 'polypeptide(L)'
;MKFNFFPMVLDLHGYDVNSATAAILNALYEFKQDEYNNYFDIIVGIGSGIIRQITEDLLDKEGYYWKNIGNNLAKIRVFKK
;
A
#
# COMPACT_ATOMS: atom_id res chain seq x y z
N MET A 1 6.72 -16.47 23.16
CA MET A 1 6.06 -16.41 21.83
C MET A 1 6.85 -15.43 20.97
N LYS A 2 7.33 -15.85 19.79
CA LYS A 2 7.87 -14.91 18.79
C LYS A 2 6.68 -14.43 17.97
N PHE A 3 6.16 -13.25 18.29
CA PHE A 3 5.18 -12.60 17.44
C PHE A 3 5.92 -12.04 16.23
N ASN A 4 5.92 -12.80 15.13
CA ASN A 4 6.30 -12.25 13.84
C ASN A 4 5.14 -11.37 13.38
N PHE A 5 5.11 -10.11 13.82
CA PHE A 5 4.29 -9.07 13.21
C PHE A 5 4.89 -8.80 11.83
N PHE A 6 4.54 -9.64 10.86
CA PHE A 6 4.84 -9.30 9.48
C PHE A 6 4.02 -8.04 9.16
N PRO A 7 4.66 -6.97 8.67
CA PRO A 7 3.93 -5.79 8.26
C PRO A 7 2.91 -6.20 7.21
N MET A 8 1.70 -5.64 7.30
CA MET A 8 0.63 -5.90 6.34
C MET A 8 1.15 -5.70 4.91
N VAL A 9 0.83 -6.64 4.01
CA VAL A 9 1.19 -6.55 2.59
C VAL A 9 -0.09 -6.62 1.78
N LEU A 10 -0.38 -5.55 1.03
CA LEU A 10 -1.47 -5.50 0.07
C LEU A 10 -0.93 -5.79 -1.33
N ASP A 11 -1.33 -6.91 -1.93
CA ASP A 11 -0.96 -7.24 -3.31
C ASP A 11 -2.06 -6.82 -4.28
N LEU A 12 -1.75 -5.84 -5.14
CA LEU A 12 -2.65 -5.31 -6.17
C LEU A 12 -2.33 -5.86 -7.56
N HIS A 13 -1.39 -6.81 -7.67
CA HIS A 13 -1.04 -7.37 -8.96
C HIS A 13 -2.25 -8.07 -9.61
N GLY A 14 -2.58 -7.67 -10.83
CA GLY A 14 -3.72 -8.21 -11.58
C GLY A 14 -5.07 -7.58 -11.25
N TYR A 15 -5.12 -6.59 -10.34
CA TYR A 15 -6.34 -5.83 -10.09
C TYR A 15 -6.59 -4.85 -11.24
N ASP A 16 -7.86 -4.64 -11.58
CA ASP A 16 -8.26 -3.47 -12.36
C ASP A 16 -8.28 -2.21 -11.46
N VAL A 17 -8.41 -1.05 -12.10
CA VAL A 17 -8.38 0.27 -11.45
C VAL A 17 -9.40 0.39 -10.31
N ASN A 18 -10.63 -0.08 -10.51
CA ASN A 18 -11.69 0.10 -9.52
C ASN A 18 -11.46 -0.82 -8.32
N SER A 19 -11.12 -2.09 -8.60
CA SER A 19 -10.81 -3.07 -7.56
C SER A 19 -9.60 -2.65 -6.74
N ALA A 20 -8.54 -2.15 -7.39
CA ALA A 20 -7.35 -1.66 -6.70
C ALA A 20 -7.67 -0.45 -5.81
N THR A 21 -8.44 0.50 -6.31
CA THR A 21 -8.87 1.68 -5.56
C THR A 21 -9.63 1.28 -4.29
N ALA A 22 -10.60 0.37 -4.40
CA ALA A 22 -11.37 -0.11 -3.26
C ALA A 22 -10.48 -0.85 -2.23
N ALA A 23 -9.57 -1.69 -2.72
CA ALA A 23 -8.64 -2.43 -1.86
C ALA A 23 -7.69 -1.50 -1.10
N ILE A 24 -7.14 -0.46 -1.75
CA ILE A 24 -6.28 0.54 -1.12
C ILE A 24 -7.04 1.29 -0.02
N LEU A 25 -8.24 1.77 -0.30
CA LEU A 25 -9.04 2.52 0.67
C LEU A 25 -9.38 1.68 1.91
N ASN A 26 -9.75 0.41 1.70
CA ASN A 26 -10.00 -0.53 2.79
C ASN A 26 -8.73 -0.76 3.62
N ALA A 27 -7.58 -0.99 2.96
CA ALA A 27 -6.31 -1.17 3.66
C ALA A 27 -5.89 0.07 4.45
N LEU A 28 -6.10 1.28 3.92
CA LEU A 28 -5.83 2.53 4.65
C LEU A 28 -6.73 2.68 5.86
N TYR A 29 -8.01 2.30 5.75
CA TYR A 29 -8.95 2.30 6.86
C TYR A 29 -8.53 1.32 7.96
N GLU A 30 -8.16 0.09 7.60
CA GLU A 30 -7.63 -0.92 8.53
C GLU A 30 -6.34 -0.45 9.19
N PHE A 31 -5.40 0.07 8.40
CA PHE A 31 -4.10 0.55 8.88
C PHE A 31 -4.23 1.75 9.83
N LYS A 32 -5.26 2.58 9.67
CA LYS A 32 -5.56 3.66 10.61
C LYS A 32 -5.95 3.14 12.00
N GLN A 33 -6.61 1.98 12.06
CA GLN A 33 -7.06 1.36 13.31
C GLN A 33 -5.99 0.43 13.94
N ASP A 34 -5.00 0.00 13.16
CA ASP A 34 -3.95 -0.89 13.62
C ASP A 34 -2.96 -0.17 14.54
N GLU A 35 -2.98 -0.45 15.85
CA GLU A 35 -2.08 0.16 16.84
C GLU A 35 -0.65 -0.41 16.85
N TYR A 36 -0.41 -1.53 16.17
CA TYR A 36 0.84 -2.29 16.30
C TYR A 36 1.78 -2.07 15.12
N ASN A 37 1.25 -1.84 13.92
CA ASN A 37 2.04 -1.62 12.72
C ASN A 37 2.30 -0.13 12.46
N ASN A 38 3.57 0.23 12.27
CA ASN A 38 3.99 1.59 11.91
C ASN A 38 4.01 1.84 10.40
N TYR A 39 3.95 0.76 9.61
CA TYR A 39 3.93 0.81 8.16
C TYR A 39 3.27 -0.44 7.59
N PHE A 40 2.83 -0.35 6.34
CA PHE A 40 2.47 -1.50 5.51
C PHE A 40 3.05 -1.34 4.11
N ASP A 41 3.15 -2.45 3.38
CA ASP A 41 3.65 -2.46 2.01
C ASP A 41 2.51 -2.72 1.02
N ILE A 42 2.51 -2.03 -0.11
CA ILE A 42 1.63 -2.25 -1.26
C ILE A 42 2.47 -2.74 -2.42
N ILE A 43 2.10 -3.86 -3.03
CA ILE A 43 2.69 -4.38 -4.26
C ILE A 43 1.82 -3.90 -5.42
N VAL A 44 2.33 -2.95 -6.20
CA VAL A 44 1.63 -2.35 -7.36
C VAL A 44 2.01 -3.02 -8.68
N GLY A 45 3.06 -3.84 -8.68
CA GLY A 45 3.60 -4.49 -9.88
C GLY A 45 4.36 -3.52 -10.80
N ILE A 46 4.96 -4.06 -11.87
CA ILE A 46 5.76 -3.30 -12.86
C ILE A 46 5.05 -3.10 -14.19
N GLY A 47 3.73 -3.33 -14.26
CA GLY A 47 2.95 -3.35 -15.49
C GLY A 47 2.83 -2.00 -16.19
N SER A 48 1.62 -1.60 -16.58
CA SER A 48 1.37 -0.32 -17.26
C SER A 48 1.66 0.93 -16.41
N GLY A 49 1.95 0.76 -15.12
CA GLY A 49 2.14 1.86 -14.16
C GLY A 49 0.83 2.50 -13.67
N ILE A 50 -0.33 2.13 -14.23
CA ILE A 50 -1.63 2.73 -13.88
C ILE A 50 -1.97 2.51 -12.40
N ILE A 51 -1.85 1.27 -11.91
CA ILE A 51 -2.15 0.92 -10.51
C ILE A 51 -1.25 1.71 -9.55
N ARG A 52 0.01 1.86 -9.94
CA ARG A 52 0.97 2.66 -9.19
C ARG A 52 0.55 4.11 -9.12
N GLN A 53 0.26 4.75 -10.26
CA GLN A 53 -0.15 6.14 -10.30
C GLN A 53 -1.38 6.40 -9.41
N ILE A 54 -2.39 5.54 -9.51
CA ILE A 54 -3.60 5.64 -8.69
C ILE A 54 -3.28 5.46 -7.21
N THR A 55 -2.35 4.55 -6.87
CA THR A 55 -1.91 4.34 -5.49
C THR A 55 -1.22 5.59 -4.95
N GLU A 56 -0.27 6.16 -5.70
CA GLU A 56 0.44 7.39 -5.32
C GLU A 56 -0.57 8.55 -5.14
N ASP A 57 -1.47 8.75 -6.10
CA ASP A 57 -2.52 9.79 -6.05
C ASP A 57 -3.45 9.64 -4.83
N LEU A 58 -3.86 8.41 -4.51
CA LEU A 58 -4.72 8.12 -3.36
C LEU A 58 -3.99 8.36 -2.04
N LEU A 59 -2.73 7.93 -1.94
CA LEU A 59 -1.94 8.13 -0.74
C LEU A 59 -1.68 9.61 -0.47
N ASP A 60 -1.37 10.38 -1.52
CA ASP A 60 -1.18 11.83 -1.42
C ASP A 60 -2.48 12.53 -1.05
N LYS A 61 -3.61 12.15 -1.67
CA LYS A 61 -4.94 12.69 -1.35
C LYS A 61 -5.37 12.40 0.08
N GLU A 62 -5.11 11.18 0.55
CA GLU A 62 -5.38 10.79 1.93
C GLU A 62 -4.31 11.34 2.89
N GLY A 63 -3.24 11.97 2.41
CA GLY A 63 -2.21 12.61 3.23
C GLY A 63 -1.28 11.63 3.96
N TYR A 64 -1.08 10.44 3.42
CA TYR A 64 -0.13 9.47 3.96
C TYR A 64 1.28 9.74 3.44
N TYR A 65 2.29 9.58 4.31
CA TYR A 65 3.66 9.55 3.85
C TYR A 65 3.99 8.17 3.28
N TRP A 66 4.64 8.13 2.12
CA TRP A 66 5.00 6.88 1.46
C TRP A 66 6.37 6.96 0.78
N LYS A 67 6.97 5.79 0.52
CA LYS A 67 8.22 5.67 -0.24
C LYS A 67 8.25 4.41 -1.08
N ASN A 68 8.92 4.47 -2.22
CA ASN A 68 9.24 3.28 -2.99
C ASN A 68 10.28 2.42 -2.26
N ILE A 69 10.09 1.10 -2.29
CA ILE A 69 11.05 0.16 -1.69
C ILE A 69 11.50 -0.87 -2.73
N GLY A 70 12.82 -1.05 -2.80
CA GLY A 70 13.47 -1.96 -3.72
C GLY A 70 13.79 -1.31 -5.08
N ASN A 71 14.52 -2.04 -5.91
CA ASN A 71 15.10 -1.50 -7.15
C ASN A 71 14.10 -1.41 -8.31
N ASN A 72 13.01 -2.19 -8.26
CA ASN A 72 12.10 -2.35 -9.41
C ASN A 72 10.82 -1.52 -9.30
N LEU A 73 10.72 -0.64 -8.29
CA LEU A 73 9.54 0.21 -8.03
C LEU A 73 8.19 -0.53 -7.97
N ALA A 74 8.21 -1.85 -7.79
CA ALA A 74 7.01 -2.69 -7.73
C ALA A 74 6.30 -2.62 -6.37
N LYS A 75 6.93 -1.96 -5.39
CA LYS A 75 6.48 -1.93 -4.01
C LYS A 75 6.57 -0.52 -3.44
N ILE A 76 5.49 -0.10 -2.81
CA ILE A 76 5.36 1.15 -2.07
C ILE A 76 5.21 0.80 -0.60
N ARG A 77 5.92 1.49 0.28
CA ARG A 77 5.67 1.44 1.73
C ARG A 77 4.95 2.69 2.15
N VAL A 78 3.87 2.48 2.89
CA VAL A 78 3.04 3.53 3.46
C VAL A 78 3.30 3.58 4.96
N PHE A 79 3.53 4.77 5.49
CA PHE A 79 3.81 4.99 6.90
C PHE A 79 2.56 5.52 7.61
N LYS A 80 2.45 5.21 8.89
CA LYS A 80 1.38 5.75 9.71
C LYS A 80 1.52 7.27 9.84
N LYS A 81 0.37 7.96 9.91
CA LYS A 81 0.29 9.39 10.21
C LYS A 81 0.64 9.67 11.66
#